data_AF-A0A1S2T861-F1
#
_entry.id   AF-A0A1S2T861-F1
#
_cell.length_a   1.000
_cell.length_b   1.000
_cell.length_c   1.000
_cell.angle_alpha   90.00
_cell.angle_beta   90.00
_cell.angle_gamma   90.00
#
_symmetry.space_group_name_H-M   'P 1'
#
loop_
_entity.id
_entity.type
_entity.pdbx_description
1 polymer ?
#
loop_
_entity_poly.entity_id
_entity_poly.type
_entity_poly.pdbx_seq_one_letter_code
_entity_poly.pdbx_strand_id
1 'polypeptide(L)'
;MSQELELVYKKLAEMQADLEDLRNTYKGVSKSYLVALSSLNELTLQSSEAAKRAAKSTEQSRIAAMNAMMAAKEASGNPTLHKVVETAVTAAVAAALAAVESAAAAAAAAAAASAAVAHQAEESLLKASTEAAAASRMAADSAAEAVRLSNQAREIVDAVNKKS
;
A
#
# COMPACT_ATOMS: atom_id res chain seq x y z
N MET A 1 -10.02 71.35 -3.54
CA MET A 1 -10.76 70.51 -4.50
C MET A 1 -9.87 69.76 -5.48
N SER A 2 -8.91 70.38 -6.19
CA SER A 2 -8.05 69.63 -7.13
C SER A 2 -7.10 68.63 -6.45
N GLN A 3 -6.45 69.03 -5.35
CA GLN A 3 -5.52 68.14 -4.60
C GLN A 3 -6.20 66.91 -3.99
N GLU A 4 -7.40 67.06 -3.43
CA GLU A 4 -8.16 65.93 -2.87
C GLU A 4 -8.57 64.93 -3.96
N LEU A 5 -8.95 65.45 -5.13
CA LEU A 5 -9.30 64.63 -6.29
C LEU A 5 -8.07 63.85 -6.81
N GLU A 6 -6.90 64.48 -6.84
CA GLU A 6 -5.62 63.88 -7.21
C GLU A 6 -5.22 62.75 -6.24
N LEU A 7 -5.46 62.96 -4.95
CA LEU A 7 -5.21 61.97 -3.89
C LEU A 7 -6.14 60.75 -4.02
N VAL A 8 -7.40 60.98 -4.40
CA VAL A 8 -8.38 59.92 -4.69
C VAL A 8 -7.97 59.12 -5.94
N TYR A 9 -7.54 59.79 -7.02
CA TYR A 9 -7.05 59.08 -8.22
C TYR A 9 -5.82 58.24 -7.94
N LYS A 10 -4.90 58.73 -7.10
CA LYS A 10 -3.74 57.96 -6.67
C LYS A 10 -4.14 56.70 -5.90
N LYS A 11 -5.09 56.83 -4.96
CA LYS A 11 -5.63 55.70 -4.18
C LYS A 11 -6.32 54.66 -5.08
N LEU A 12 -7.05 55.13 -6.10
CA LEU A 12 -7.70 54.28 -7.11
C LEU A 12 -6.68 53.51 -7.94
N ALA A 13 -5.58 54.15 -8.34
CA ALA A 13 -4.50 53.51 -9.07
C ALA A 13 -3.77 52.45 -8.20
N GLU A 14 -3.53 52.75 -6.92
CA GLU A 14 -2.98 51.78 -5.94
C GLU A 14 -3.93 50.57 -5.79
N MET A 15 -5.23 50.80 -5.62
CA MET A 15 -6.23 49.72 -5.55
C MET A 15 -6.32 48.89 -6.84
N GLN A 16 -6.18 49.51 -8.01
CA GLN A 16 -6.14 48.79 -9.29
C GLN A 16 -4.91 47.88 -9.37
N ALA A 17 -3.75 48.36 -8.94
CA ALA A 17 -2.52 47.57 -8.89
C ALA A 17 -2.66 46.38 -7.93
N ASP A 18 -3.20 46.60 -6.73
CA ASP A 18 -3.44 45.52 -5.74
C ASP A 18 -4.43 44.46 -6.27
N LEU A 19 -5.49 44.89 -6.96
CA LEU A 19 -6.46 43.96 -7.58
C LEU A 19 -5.83 43.16 -8.71
N GLU A 20 -4.94 43.78 -9.50
CA GLU A 20 -4.23 43.10 -10.58
C GLU A 20 -3.23 42.09 -10.02
N ASP A 21 -2.50 42.44 -8.95
CA ASP A 21 -1.58 41.53 -8.27
C ASP A 21 -2.30 40.36 -7.59
N LEU A 22 -3.43 40.63 -6.93
CA LEU A 22 -4.30 39.60 -6.36
C LEU A 22 -4.81 38.64 -7.44
N ARG A 23 -5.24 39.17 -8.59
CA ARG A 23 -5.71 38.37 -9.72
C ARG A 23 -4.60 37.51 -10.31
N ASN A 24 -3.38 38.04 -10.41
CA ASN A 24 -2.22 37.31 -10.90
C ASN A 24 -1.81 36.20 -9.92
N THR A 25 -1.79 36.51 -8.63
CA THR A 25 -1.52 35.53 -7.56
C THR A 25 -2.57 34.42 -7.57
N TYR A 26 -3.86 34.76 -7.64
CA TYR A 26 -4.94 33.76 -7.71
C TYR A 26 -4.81 32.85 -8.94
N LYS A 27 -4.49 33.40 -10.11
CA LYS A 27 -4.21 32.60 -11.31
C LYS A 27 -3.02 31.67 -11.11
N GLY A 28 -1.97 32.13 -10.42
CA GLY A 28 -0.82 31.31 -10.04
C GLY A 28 -1.20 30.14 -9.16
N VAL A 29 -1.91 30.42 -8.05
CA VAL A 29 -2.40 29.40 -7.11
C VAL A 29 -3.30 28.38 -7.82
N SER A 30 -4.22 28.83 -8.66
CA SER A 30 -5.12 27.96 -9.42
C SER A 30 -4.35 26.98 -10.32
N LYS A 31 -3.29 27.45 -11.00
CA LYS A 31 -2.43 26.58 -11.82
C LYS A 31 -1.68 25.54 -10.97
N SER A 32 -1.07 25.96 -9.87
CA SER A 32 -0.35 25.06 -8.98
C SER A 32 -1.27 24.01 -8.35
N TYR A 33 -2.50 24.42 -8.01
CA TYR A 33 -3.53 23.52 -7.49
C TYR A 33 -3.92 22.45 -8.51
N LEU A 34 -4.15 22.82 -9.77
CA LEU A 34 -4.46 21.84 -10.83
C LEU A 34 -3.33 20.83 -11.04
N VAL A 35 -2.07 21.27 -10.97
CA VAL A 35 -0.91 20.36 -11.06
C VAL A 35 -0.88 19.41 -9.87
N ALA A 36 -1.07 19.91 -8.64
CA ALA A 36 -1.09 19.10 -7.44
C ALA A 36 -2.22 18.04 -7.46
N LEU A 37 -3.41 18.40 -7.94
CA LEU A 37 -4.52 17.46 -8.11
C LEU A 37 -4.18 16.36 -9.12
N SER A 38 -3.57 16.71 -10.25
CA SER A 38 -3.13 15.72 -11.25
C SER A 38 -2.12 14.74 -10.66
N SER A 39 -1.12 15.24 -9.92
CA SER A 39 -0.12 14.40 -9.26
C SER A 39 -0.74 13.52 -8.17
N LEU A 40 -1.71 14.04 -7.41
CA LEU A 40 -2.42 13.25 -6.40
C LEU A 40 -3.23 12.10 -7.03
N ASN A 41 -3.85 12.36 -8.18
CA ASN A 41 -4.59 11.34 -8.93
C ASN A 41 -3.65 10.22 -9.41
N GLU A 42 -2.55 10.57 -10.06
CA GLU A 42 -1.52 9.61 -10.49
C GLU A 42 -0.96 8.79 -9.31
N LEU A 43 -0.65 9.44 -8.20
CA LEU A 43 -0.13 8.76 -7.01
C LEU A 43 -1.15 7.78 -6.42
N THR A 44 -2.44 8.12 -6.44
CA THR A 44 -3.51 7.24 -5.95
C THR A 44 -3.64 5.99 -6.81
N LEU A 45 -3.60 6.16 -8.13
CA LEU A 45 -3.64 5.05 -9.09
C LEU A 45 -2.42 4.14 -8.91
N GLN A 46 -1.22 4.73 -8.79
CA GLN A 46 0.00 3.98 -8.53
C GLN A 46 -0.04 3.24 -7.19
N SER A 47 -0.59 3.86 -6.14
CA SER A 47 -0.74 3.24 -4.83
C SER A 47 -1.72 2.06 -4.87
N SER A 48 -2.82 2.19 -5.63
CA SER A 48 -3.76 1.08 -5.84
C SER A 48 -3.10 -0.09 -6.56
N GLU A 49 -2.37 0.17 -7.63
CA GLU A 49 -1.64 -0.87 -8.36
C GLU A 49 -0.53 -1.51 -7.51
N ALA A 50 0.18 -0.73 -6.70
CA ALA A 50 1.15 -1.23 -5.74
C ALA A 50 0.50 -2.17 -4.71
N ALA A 51 -0.67 -1.81 -4.17
CA ALA A 51 -1.42 -2.65 -3.25
C ALA A 51 -1.82 -4.00 -3.89
N LYS A 52 -2.32 -3.98 -5.14
CA LYS A 52 -2.67 -5.20 -5.89
C LYS A 52 -1.46 -6.09 -6.15
N ARG A 53 -0.32 -5.51 -6.53
CA ARG A 53 0.92 -6.26 -6.75
C ARG A 53 1.44 -6.89 -5.46
N ALA A 54 1.42 -6.15 -4.35
CA ALA A 54 1.79 -6.64 -3.04
C ALA A 54 0.87 -7.77 -2.55
N ALA A 55 -0.44 -7.65 -2.80
CA ALA A 55 -1.40 -8.74 -2.52
C ALA A 55 -1.08 -10.01 -3.33
N LYS A 56 -0.73 -9.87 -4.62
CA LYS A 56 -0.30 -11.00 -5.45
C LYS A 56 0.99 -11.64 -4.93
N SER A 57 1.97 -10.84 -4.50
CA SER A 57 3.21 -11.33 -3.85
C SER A 57 2.91 -12.13 -2.58
N THR A 58 1.97 -11.63 -1.78
CA THR A 58 1.51 -12.29 -0.56
C THR A 58 0.90 -13.66 -0.85
N GLU A 59 0.07 -13.74 -1.89
CA GLU A 59 -0.55 -14.99 -2.32
C GLU A 59 0.48 -16.02 -2.82
N GLN A 60 1.48 -15.58 -3.60
CA GLN A 60 2.57 -16.47 -4.01
C GLN A 60 3.38 -16.98 -2.81
N SER A 61 3.62 -16.13 -1.83
CA SER A 61 4.33 -16.50 -0.60
C SER A 61 3.52 -17.49 0.25
N ARG A 62 2.19 -17.34 0.30
CA ARG A 62 1.27 -18.31 0.93
C ARG A 62 1.35 -19.67 0.25
N ILE A 63 1.30 -19.71 -1.09
CA ILE A 63 1.44 -20.96 -1.86
C ILE A 63 2.79 -21.61 -1.61
N ALA A 64 3.88 -20.83 -1.56
CA ALA A 64 5.20 -21.34 -1.24
C ALA A 64 5.26 -21.95 0.17
N ALA A 65 4.65 -21.29 1.17
CA ALA A 65 4.54 -21.82 2.52
C ALA A 65 3.73 -23.12 2.58
N MET A 66 2.64 -23.21 1.82
CA MET A 66 1.82 -24.43 1.69
C MET A 66 2.63 -25.59 1.10
N ASN A 67 3.31 -25.35 -0.02
CA ASN A 67 4.13 -26.36 -0.70
C ASN A 67 5.26 -26.87 0.19
N ALA A 68 5.94 -25.97 0.91
CA ALA A 68 6.99 -26.33 1.85
C ALA A 68 6.44 -27.15 3.03
N MET A 69 5.27 -26.80 3.57
CA MET A 69 4.60 -27.60 4.61
C MET A 69 4.23 -29.01 4.11
N MET A 70 3.68 -29.14 2.89
CA MET A 70 3.37 -30.44 2.30
C MET A 70 4.61 -31.30 2.13
N ALA A 71 5.72 -30.72 1.63
CA ALA A 71 6.99 -31.42 1.53
C ALA A 71 7.52 -31.90 2.89
N ALA A 72 7.41 -31.07 3.94
CA ALA A 72 7.77 -31.47 5.30
C ALA A 72 6.90 -32.64 5.79
N LYS A 73 5.59 -32.59 5.51
CA LYS A 73 4.64 -33.65 5.89
C LYS A 73 4.94 -34.98 5.21
N GLU A 74 5.21 -34.97 3.91
CA GLU A 74 5.56 -36.19 3.16
C GLU A 74 6.88 -36.79 3.63
N ALA A 75 7.90 -35.96 3.87
CA ALA A 75 9.20 -36.42 4.34
C ALA A 75 9.19 -36.91 5.80
N SER A 76 8.22 -36.48 6.63
CA SER A 76 8.13 -36.85 8.05
C SER A 76 7.94 -38.34 8.33
N GLY A 77 7.51 -39.11 7.33
CA GLY A 77 7.35 -40.57 7.43
C GLY A 77 8.67 -41.35 7.37
N ASN A 78 9.77 -40.73 6.94
CA ASN A 78 11.05 -41.39 6.76
C ASN A 78 12.15 -40.75 7.64
N PRO A 79 12.70 -41.47 8.65
CA PRO A 79 13.75 -40.95 9.53
C PRO A 79 15.01 -40.46 8.80
N THR A 80 15.36 -41.03 7.64
CA THR A 80 16.55 -40.62 6.88
C THR A 80 16.38 -39.26 6.20
N LEU A 81 15.15 -38.77 6.09
CA LEU A 81 14.83 -37.46 5.49
C LEU A 81 14.67 -36.35 6.54
N HIS A 82 15.10 -36.58 7.78
CA HIS A 82 14.97 -35.59 8.86
C HIS A 82 15.46 -34.19 8.45
N LYS A 83 16.62 -34.10 7.79
CA LYS A 83 17.19 -32.82 7.35
C LYS A 83 16.33 -32.10 6.30
N VAL A 84 15.63 -32.86 5.46
CA VAL A 84 14.69 -32.31 4.47
C VAL A 84 13.49 -31.69 5.19
N VAL A 85 12.97 -32.36 6.23
CA VAL A 85 11.87 -31.83 7.05
C VAL A 85 12.26 -30.50 7.69
N GLU A 86 13.43 -30.42 8.35
CA GLU A 86 13.92 -29.15 8.95
C GLU A 86 14.02 -28.01 7.94
N THR A 87 14.58 -28.32 6.75
CA THR A 87 14.80 -27.33 5.70
C THR A 87 13.47 -26.85 5.11
N ALA A 88 12.52 -27.76 4.88
CA ALA A 88 11.19 -27.45 4.38
C ALA A 88 10.40 -26.59 5.38
N VAL A 89 10.47 -26.88 6.68
CA VAL A 89 9.85 -26.02 7.71
C VAL A 89 10.49 -24.64 7.75
N THR A 90 11.81 -24.55 7.66
CA THR A 90 12.52 -23.25 7.61
C THR A 90 12.07 -22.44 6.39
N ALA A 91 11.90 -23.08 5.23
CA ALA A 91 11.37 -22.44 4.03
C ALA A 91 9.92 -21.98 4.20
N ALA A 92 9.06 -22.80 4.84
CA ALA A 92 7.67 -22.42 5.13
C ALA A 92 7.58 -21.20 6.06
N VAL A 93 8.45 -21.12 7.07
CA VAL A 93 8.56 -19.97 7.98
C VAL A 93 9.05 -18.72 7.23
N ALA A 94 10.09 -18.84 6.42
CA ALA A 94 10.59 -17.71 5.62
C ALA A 94 9.54 -17.18 4.63
N ALA A 95 8.81 -18.08 3.97
CA ALA A 95 7.71 -17.72 3.07
C ALA A 95 6.56 -17.04 3.82
N ALA A 96 6.21 -17.50 5.02
CA ALA A 96 5.22 -16.84 5.87
C ALA A 96 5.65 -15.41 6.27
N LEU A 97 6.93 -15.20 6.63
CA LEU A 97 7.46 -13.86 6.93
C LEU A 97 7.37 -12.93 5.70
N ALA A 98 7.78 -13.42 4.53
CA ALA A 98 7.66 -12.68 3.27
C ALA A 98 6.20 -12.33 2.93
N ALA A 99 5.26 -13.22 3.25
CA ALA A 99 3.83 -12.96 3.10
C ALA A 99 3.36 -11.82 4.02
N VAL A 100 3.78 -11.82 5.29
CA VAL A 100 3.43 -10.76 6.25
C VAL A 100 4.00 -9.40 5.83
N GLU A 101 5.26 -9.35 5.42
CA GLU A 101 5.89 -8.12 4.92
C GLU A 101 5.20 -7.59 3.66
N SER A 102 4.85 -8.48 2.72
CA SER A 102 4.10 -8.12 1.52
C SER A 102 2.69 -7.61 1.86
N ALA A 103 2.01 -8.20 2.83
CA ALA A 103 0.70 -7.73 3.28
C ALA A 103 0.77 -6.35 3.95
N ALA A 104 1.82 -6.10 4.75
CA ALA A 104 2.07 -4.79 5.33
C ALA A 104 2.30 -3.72 4.25
N ALA A 105 3.06 -4.05 3.19
CA ALA A 105 3.24 -3.16 2.04
C ALA A 105 1.92 -2.89 1.30
N ALA A 106 1.06 -3.90 1.13
CA ALA A 106 -0.27 -3.73 0.54
C ALA A 106 -1.15 -2.79 1.40
N ALA A 107 -1.11 -2.94 2.72
CA ALA A 107 -1.84 -2.09 3.65
C ALA A 107 -1.36 -0.63 3.63
N ALA A 108 -0.05 -0.40 3.60
CA ALA A 108 0.53 0.94 3.50
C ALA A 108 0.11 1.63 2.18
N ALA A 109 0.16 0.90 1.07
CA ALA A 109 -0.26 1.42 -0.23
C ALA A 109 -1.77 1.72 -0.28
N ALA A 110 -2.62 0.86 0.31
CA ALA A 110 -4.05 1.11 0.44
C ALA A 110 -4.37 2.33 1.33
N ALA A 111 -3.62 2.53 2.41
CA ALA A 111 -3.74 3.70 3.27
C ALA A 111 -3.37 4.99 2.53
N ALA A 112 -2.30 4.97 1.72
CA ALA A 112 -1.92 6.10 0.87
C ALA A 112 -3.02 6.46 -0.15
N ALA A 113 -3.61 5.45 -0.80
CA ALA A 113 -4.74 5.66 -1.72
C ALA A 113 -5.99 6.23 -1.00
N SER A 114 -6.26 5.76 0.22
CA SER A 114 -7.38 6.26 1.04
C SER A 114 -7.16 7.71 1.50
N ALA A 115 -5.93 8.05 1.90
CA ALA A 115 -5.57 9.40 2.30
C ALA A 115 -5.75 10.40 1.14
N ALA A 116 -5.39 10.00 -0.08
CA ALA A 116 -5.59 10.83 -1.26
C ALA A 116 -7.08 11.08 -1.57
N VAL A 117 -7.93 10.07 -1.46
CA VAL A 117 -9.39 10.22 -1.62
C VAL A 117 -10.00 11.15 -0.57
N ALA A 118 -9.50 11.14 0.67
CA ALA A 118 -9.98 12.02 1.72
C ALA A 118 -9.78 13.52 1.39
N HIS A 119 -8.76 13.83 0.58
CA HIS A 119 -8.51 15.19 0.10
C HIS A 119 -9.23 15.50 -1.23
N GLN A 120 -9.62 14.49 -2.01
CA GLN A 120 -10.24 14.67 -3.33
C GLN A 120 -11.22 13.54 -3.66
N ALA A 121 -12.52 13.85 -3.61
CA ALA A 121 -13.60 12.91 -3.88
C ALA A 121 -13.92 12.78 -5.39
N GLU A 122 -12.91 12.39 -6.18
CA GLU A 122 -13.16 11.96 -7.58
C GLU A 122 -13.57 10.49 -7.61
N GLU A 123 -14.55 10.16 -8.48
CA GLU A 123 -15.09 8.80 -8.61
C GLU A 123 -14.00 7.78 -8.99
N SER A 124 -13.05 8.17 -9.86
CA SER A 124 -11.90 7.35 -10.25
C SER A 124 -10.99 7.00 -9.06
N LEU A 125 -10.76 7.97 -8.17
CA LEU A 125 -9.95 7.80 -6.97
C LEU A 125 -10.68 6.96 -5.93
N LEU A 126 -11.98 7.18 -5.77
CA LEU A 126 -12.83 6.35 -4.91
C LEU A 126 -12.72 4.88 -5.33
N LYS A 127 -12.88 4.60 -6.63
CA LYS A 127 -12.73 3.26 -7.17
C LYS A 127 -11.33 2.69 -6.92
N ALA A 128 -10.28 3.43 -7.25
CA ALA A 128 -8.89 3.00 -7.03
C ALA A 128 -8.61 2.67 -5.55
N SER A 129 -9.11 3.49 -4.63
CA SER A 129 -8.98 3.28 -3.18
C SER A 129 -9.74 2.04 -2.70
N THR A 130 -10.98 1.84 -3.16
CA THR A 130 -11.76 0.63 -2.81
C THR A 130 -11.09 -0.64 -3.31
N GLU A 131 -10.54 -0.64 -4.52
CA GLU A 131 -9.77 -1.76 -5.07
C GLU A 131 -8.49 -2.03 -4.25
N ALA A 132 -7.79 -0.97 -3.82
CA ALA A 132 -6.61 -1.08 -2.97
C ALA A 132 -6.95 -1.66 -1.58
N ALA A 133 -8.06 -1.22 -0.98
CA ALA A 133 -8.55 -1.72 0.30
C ALA A 133 -8.96 -3.20 0.21
N ALA A 134 -9.62 -3.61 -0.88
CA ALA A 134 -9.96 -5.00 -1.13
C ALA A 134 -8.69 -5.87 -1.29
N ALA A 135 -7.71 -5.41 -2.06
CA ALA A 135 -6.42 -6.09 -2.23
C ALA A 135 -5.67 -6.24 -0.89
N SER A 136 -5.65 -5.19 -0.07
CA SER A 136 -5.06 -5.20 1.26
C SER A 136 -5.74 -6.23 2.18
N ARG A 137 -7.07 -6.29 2.19
CA ARG A 137 -7.82 -7.30 2.95
C ARG A 137 -7.45 -8.72 2.51
N MET A 138 -7.47 -8.98 1.21
CA MET A 138 -7.08 -10.29 0.68
C MET A 138 -5.64 -10.66 1.05
N ALA A 139 -4.71 -9.70 1.00
CA ALA A 139 -3.33 -9.92 1.41
C ALA A 139 -3.23 -10.29 2.90
N ALA A 140 -3.98 -9.61 3.76
CA ALA A 140 -4.02 -9.91 5.19
C ALA A 140 -4.52 -11.34 5.46
N ASP A 141 -5.60 -11.76 4.78
CA ASP A 141 -6.15 -13.11 4.91
C ASP A 141 -5.13 -14.17 4.42
N SER A 142 -4.49 -13.95 3.26
CA SER A 142 -3.45 -14.84 2.73
C SER A 142 -2.23 -14.92 3.64
N ALA A 143 -1.80 -13.81 4.24
CA ALA A 143 -0.69 -13.78 5.19
C ALA A 143 -1.03 -14.53 6.49
N ALA A 144 -2.24 -14.36 7.01
CA ALA A 144 -2.71 -15.10 8.18
C ALA A 144 -2.72 -16.62 7.92
N GLU A 145 -3.17 -17.04 6.73
CA GLU A 145 -3.11 -18.44 6.34
C GLU A 145 -1.66 -18.94 6.20
N ALA A 146 -0.76 -18.16 5.61
CA ALA A 146 0.66 -18.51 5.50
C ALA A 146 1.31 -18.73 6.88
N VAL A 147 0.98 -17.90 7.87
CA VAL A 147 1.43 -18.07 9.26
C VAL A 147 0.86 -19.34 9.88
N ARG A 148 -0.43 -19.64 9.66
CA ARG A 148 -1.03 -20.89 10.14
C ARG A 148 -0.32 -22.11 9.53
N LEU A 149 -0.04 -22.09 8.24
CA LEU A 149 0.67 -23.16 7.53
C LEU A 149 2.10 -23.35 8.06
N SER A 150 2.82 -22.26 8.34
CA SER A 150 4.18 -22.36 8.89
C SER A 150 4.20 -22.88 10.33
N ASN A 151 3.20 -22.55 11.14
CA ASN A 151 3.04 -23.13 12.48
C ASN A 151 2.75 -24.64 12.41
N GLN A 152 1.89 -25.08 11.50
CA GLN A 152 1.67 -26.52 11.25
C GLN A 152 2.94 -27.21 10.78
N ALA A 153 3.73 -26.55 9.92
CA ALA A 153 5.02 -27.08 9.50
C ALA A 153 5.95 -27.29 10.71
N ARG A 154 6.02 -26.34 11.65
CA ARG A 154 6.81 -26.47 12.89
C ARG A 154 6.38 -27.66 13.74
N GLU A 155 5.08 -27.88 13.91
CA GLU A 155 4.54 -29.03 14.64
C GLU A 155 5.01 -30.37 14.06
N ILE A 156 5.19 -30.45 12.73
CA ILE A 156 5.72 -31.64 12.05
C ILE A 156 7.18 -31.89 12.46
N VAL A 157 8.04 -30.87 12.47
CA VAL A 157 9.43 -31.01 12.93
C VAL A 157 9.49 -31.43 14.39
N ASP A 158 8.68 -30.83 15.25
CA ASP A 158 8.63 -31.19 16.67
C ASP A 158 8.19 -32.65 16.87
N ALA A 159 7.24 -33.13 16.07
CA ALA A 159 6.80 -34.52 16.10
C ALA A 159 7.88 -35.49 15.59
N VAL A 160 8.67 -35.09 14.59
CA VAL A 160 9.81 -35.90 14.11
C VAL A 160 10.93 -35.91 15.15
N ASN A 161 11.24 -34.78 15.77
CA ASN A 161 12.26 -34.66 16.82
C ASN A 161 11.94 -35.53 18.05
N LYS A 162 10.66 -35.67 18.41
CA LYS A 162 10.23 -36.56 19.52
C LYS A 162 10.31 -38.06 19.19
N LYS A 163 10.43 -38.42 17.91
CA LYS A 163 10.47 -39.82 17.44
C LYS A 163 11.89 -40.32 17.13
N SER A 164 12.85 -39.40 16.95
CA SER A 164 14.27 -39.71 16.77
C SER A 164 14.97 -39.90 18.12
#